data_AF-A0A7Y5W3Z2-F1
#
_entry.id   AF-A0A7Y5W3Z2-F1
#
_cell.length_a   1.000
_cell.length_b   1.000
_cell.length_c   1.000
_cell.angle_alpha   90.00
_cell.angle_beta   90.00
_cell.angle_gamma   90.00
#
_symmetry.space_group_name_H-M   'P 1'
#
loop_
_entity.id
_entity.type
_entity.pdbx_description
1 polymer ?
#
loop_
_entity_poly.entity_id
_entity_poly.type
_entity_poly.pdbx_seq_one_letter_code
_entity_poly.pdbx_strand_id
1 'polypeptide(L)'
;PWMIQNDVNKRVRIRRLAPLLAARRLRFRADCPSTRLLVHQLQEFPVGDHDDGPDALEMAVRLAEELLAGTHDDGLGNRLPL
;
A
#
# COMPACT_ATOMS: atom_id res chain seq x y z
N PRO A 1 -4.30 -13.02 -12.53
CA PRO A 1 -3.96 -12.62 -11.15
C PRO A 1 -3.14 -11.33 -11.23
N TRP A 2 -3.49 -10.29 -10.45
CA TRP A 2 -2.75 -9.03 -10.43
C TRP A 2 -1.43 -9.25 -9.67
N MET A 3 -0.34 -9.48 -10.40
CA MET A 3 0.98 -9.69 -9.79
C MET A 3 1.62 -8.33 -9.55
N ILE A 4 1.72 -7.93 -8.28
CA ILE A 4 2.37 -6.69 -7.89
C ILE A 4 3.84 -6.99 -7.60
N GLN A 5 4.75 -6.46 -8.43
CA GLN A 5 6.20 -6.57 -8.23
C GLN A 5 6.64 -5.66 -7.07
N ASN A 6 7.47 -6.21 -6.17
CA ASN A 6 7.83 -5.60 -4.89
C ASN A 6 9.35 -5.50 -4.71
N ASP A 7 10.01 -4.73 -5.57
CA ASP A 7 11.48 -4.57 -5.50
C ASP A 7 11.92 -3.44 -4.56
N VAL A 8 10.98 -2.57 -4.17
CA VAL A 8 11.23 -1.46 -3.25
C VAL A 8 11.14 -1.95 -1.80
N ASN A 9 12.10 -1.50 -0.98
CA ASN A 9 12.14 -1.80 0.45
C ASN A 9 10.77 -1.54 1.11
N LYS A 10 10.26 -2.54 1.85
CA LYS A 10 8.93 -2.47 2.48
C LYS A 10 8.71 -1.24 3.34
N ARG A 11 9.74 -0.76 4.05
CA ARG A 11 9.61 0.44 4.90
C ARG A 11 9.36 1.70 4.08
N VAL A 12 10.01 1.78 2.91
CA VAL A 12 9.82 2.88 1.96
C VAL A 12 8.42 2.81 1.34
N ARG A 13 7.96 1.60 1.00
CA ARG A 13 6.60 1.38 0.48
C ARG A 13 5.54 1.80 1.49
N ILE A 14 5.57 1.28 2.72
CA ILE A 14 4.56 1.58 3.76
C ILE A 14 4.47 3.08 4.05
N ARG A 15 5.60 3.83 4.01
CA ARG A 15 5.61 5.30 4.19
C ARG A 15 4.77 6.05 3.16
N ARG A 16 4.48 5.45 1.99
CA ARG A 16 3.60 6.05 0.96
C ARG A 16 2.16 6.20 1.43
N LEU A 17 1.75 5.51 2.49
CA LEU A 17 0.44 5.67 3.12
C LEU A 17 0.29 7.00 3.89
N ALA A 18 1.41 7.62 4.30
CA ALA A 18 1.38 8.79 5.19
C ALA A 18 0.58 9.99 4.64
N PRO A 19 0.70 10.39 3.35
CA PRO A 19 -0.11 11.48 2.80
C PRO A 19 -1.61 11.16 2.80
N LEU A 20 -2.00 9.91 2.56
CA LEU A 20 -3.40 9.50 2.55
C LEU A 20 -4.00 9.52 3.96
N LEU A 21 -3.23 9.10 4.96
CA LEU A 21 -3.61 9.17 6.37
C LEU A 21 -3.73 10.64 6.84
N ALA A 22 -2.73 11.46 6.54
CA ALA A 22 -2.70 12.88 6.90
C ALA A 22 -3.87 13.66 6.26
N ALA A 23 -4.21 13.34 5.01
CA ALA A 23 -5.33 13.93 4.29
C ALA A 23 -6.70 13.31 4.65
N ARG A 24 -6.75 12.36 5.60
CA ARG A 24 -7.97 11.62 5.98
C ARG A 24 -8.68 10.93 4.80
N ARG A 25 -7.91 10.48 3.80
CA ARG A 25 -8.41 9.72 2.64
C ARG A 25 -8.62 8.23 2.94
N LEU A 26 -7.97 7.71 3.99
CA LEU A 26 -8.21 6.36 4.50
C LEU A 26 -9.11 6.44 5.74
N ARG A 27 -10.21 5.69 5.71
CA ARG A 27 -11.16 5.57 6.83
C ARG A 27 -11.18 4.13 7.32
N PHE A 28 -11.09 3.98 8.63
CA PHE A 28 -11.03 2.71 9.32
C PHE A 28 -12.39 2.39 9.95
N ARG A 29 -12.87 1.16 9.80
CA ARG A 29 -14.14 0.73 10.40
C ARG A 29 -14.03 0.78 11.93
N ALA A 30 -14.89 1.59 12.55
CA ALA A 30 -15.01 1.66 14.00
C ALA A 30 -15.47 0.31 14.59
N ASP A 31 -15.17 0.08 15.87
CA ASP A 31 -15.59 -1.10 16.64
C ASP A 31 -15.19 -2.46 16.04
N CYS A 32 -14.14 -2.47 15.19
CA CYS A 32 -13.59 -3.68 14.60
C CYS A 32 -12.22 -4.02 15.22
N PRO A 33 -12.04 -5.17 15.90
CA PRO A 33 -10.77 -5.55 16.51
C PRO A 33 -9.58 -5.54 15.55
N SER A 34 -9.73 -6.13 14.36
CA SER A 34 -8.67 -6.19 13.36
C SER A 34 -8.28 -4.80 12.84
N THR A 35 -9.25 -3.89 12.73
CA THR A 35 -8.97 -2.51 12.32
C THR A 35 -8.24 -1.73 13.41
N ARG A 36 -8.57 -1.95 14.70
CA ARG A 36 -7.82 -1.35 15.81
C ARG A 36 -6.37 -1.84 15.84
N LEU A 37 -6.15 -3.14 15.61
CA LEU A 37 -4.81 -3.71 15.50
C LEU A 37 -4.02 -3.06 14.34
N LEU A 38 -4.61 -2.95 13.16
CA LEU A 38 -3.98 -2.28 12.02
C LEU A 38 -3.60 -0.83 12.35
N VAL A 39 -4.50 -0.07 12.99
CA VAL A 39 -4.21 1.31 13.40
C VAL A 39 -3.05 1.35 14.41
N HIS A 40 -3.00 0.43 15.36
CA HIS A 40 -1.89 0.32 16.31
C HIS A 40 -0.56 0.06 15.59
N GLN A 41 -0.51 -0.92 14.69
CA GLN A 41 0.67 -1.22 13.88
C GLN A 41 1.11 -0.02 13.04
N LEU A 42 0.18 0.76 12.47
CA LEU A 42 0.48 1.99 11.74
C LEU A 42 1.08 3.09 12.63
N GLN A 43 0.68 3.16 13.90
CA GLN A 43 1.22 4.12 14.87
C GLN A 43 2.63 3.75 15.33
N GLU A 44 2.92 2.45 15.48
CA GLU A 44 4.23 1.95 15.93
C GLU A 44 5.24 1.81 14.80
N PHE A 45 4.79 1.82 13.55
CA PHE A 45 5.69 1.76 12.41
C PHE A 45 6.66 2.98 12.39
N PRO A 46 7.97 2.79 12.17
CA PRO A 46 8.64 1.59 11.69
C PRO A 46 9.39 0.78 12.76
N VAL A 47 9.06 0.96 14.04
CA VAL A 47 9.79 0.38 15.17
C VAL A 47 9.06 -0.77 15.85
N GLY A 48 7.75 -0.89 15.66
CA GLY A 48 6.95 -2.00 16.18
C GLY A 48 7.35 -3.36 15.58
N ASP A 49 7.01 -4.42 16.30
CA ASP A 49 7.39 -5.79 15.97
C ASP A 49 6.69 -6.34 14.71
N HIS A 50 5.52 -5.77 14.36
CA HIS A 50 4.67 -6.25 13.27
C HIS A 50 4.41 -5.13 12.25
N ASP A 51 4.65 -5.43 10.97
CA ASP A 51 4.39 -4.54 9.84
C ASP A 51 3.54 -5.18 8.73
N ASP A 52 2.98 -6.36 8.99
CA ASP A 52 2.16 -7.14 8.07
C ASP A 52 0.86 -6.42 7.69
N GLY A 53 0.15 -5.83 8.65
CA GLY A 53 -1.04 -5.01 8.39
C GLY A 53 -0.74 -3.77 7.54
N PRO A 54 0.23 -2.93 7.94
CA PRO A 54 0.69 -1.80 7.12
C PRO A 54 1.17 -2.19 5.71
N ASP A 55 1.91 -3.29 5.54
CA ASP A 55 2.36 -3.78 4.24
C ASP A 55 1.17 -4.21 3.36
N ALA A 56 0.23 -4.99 3.92
CA ALA A 56 -0.97 -5.40 3.21
C ALA A 56 -1.84 -4.20 2.78
N LEU A 57 -1.95 -3.18 3.63
CA LEU A 57 -2.66 -1.95 3.31
C LEU A 57 -1.99 -1.19 2.16
N GLU A 58 -0.65 -1.08 2.16
CA GLU A 58 0.10 -0.46 1.06
C GLU A 58 -0.17 -1.17 -0.27
N MET A 59 -0.10 -2.49 -0.26
CA MET A 59 -0.35 -3.33 -1.44
C MET A 59 -1.77 -3.12 -1.98
N ALA A 60 -2.77 -3.11 -1.09
CA ALA A 60 -4.17 -2.92 -1.46
C ALA A 60 -4.43 -1.51 -2.03
N VAL A 61 -3.84 -0.48 -1.43
CA VAL A 61 -3.95 0.90 -1.91
C VAL A 61 -3.31 1.05 -3.28
N ARG A 62 -2.08 0.54 -3.47
CA ARG A 62 -1.38 0.60 -4.76
C ARG A 62 -2.19 -0.09 -5.86
N LEU A 63 -2.72 -1.28 -5.59
CA LEU A 63 -3.59 -1.96 -6.56
C LEU A 63 -4.82 -1.12 -6.90
N ALA A 64 -5.47 -0.53 -5.90
CA ALA A 64 -6.63 0.32 -6.13
C ALA A 64 -6.29 1.56 -6.98
N GLU A 65 -5.12 2.17 -6.75
CA GLU A 65 -4.63 3.30 -7.55
C GLU A 65 -4.34 2.88 -9.00
N GLU A 66 -3.68 1.73 -9.22
CA GLU A 66 -3.43 1.19 -10.56
C GLU A 66 -4.74 0.91 -11.33
N LEU A 67 -5.75 0.36 -10.64
CA LEU A 67 -7.08 0.12 -11.22
C LEU A 67 -7.81 1.43 -11.55
N LEU A 68 -7.66 2.46 -10.72
CA LEU A 68 -8.33 3.76 -10.89
C LEU A 68 -7.66 4.64 -11.95
N ALA A 69 -6.33 4.57 -12.08
CA ALA A 69 -5.59 5.32 -13.09
C ALA A 69 -5.89 4.81 -14.52
N GLY A 70 -6.39 3.58 -14.64
CA GLY A 70 -6.42 2.84 -15.89
C GLY A 70 -5.02 2.34 -16.24
N THR A 71 -4.93 1.16 -16.83
CA THR A 71 -3.65 0.67 -17.37
C THR A 71 -3.13 1.66 -18.40
N HIS A 72 -2.08 2.41 -18.07
CA HIS A 72 -1.26 3.07 -19.06
C HIS A 72 -0.54 1.97 -19.84
N ASP A 73 -1.17 1.51 -20.92
CA ASP A 73 -0.43 0.86 -22.00
C ASP A 73 0.46 1.94 -22.62
N ASP A 74 1.75 1.93 -22.29
CA ASP A 74 2.73 2.79 -22.93
C ASP A 74 2.91 2.44 -24.42
N GLY A 75 2.28 1.35 -24.88
CA GLY A 75 2.30 0.87 -26.26
C GLY A 75 3.65 0.30 -26.66
N LEU A 76 4.57 0.12 -25.70
CA LEU A 76 5.94 -0.30 -25.99
C LEU A 76 6.07 -1.82 -26.03
N GLY A 77 5.18 -2.57 -25.37
CA GLY A 77 5.25 -4.03 -25.33
C GLY A 77 6.65 -4.54 -24.96
N ASN A 78 7.09 -5.64 -25.59
CA ASN A 78 8.45 -6.20 -25.40
C ASN A 78 9.54 -5.47 -26.22
N ARG A 79 9.34 -4.22 -26.65
CA ARG A 79 10.27 -3.55 -27.58
C ARG A 79 11.47 -2.88 -26.91
N LEU A 80 11.65 -3.05 -25.60
CA LEU A 80 12.86 -2.63 -24.91
C LEU A 80 13.81 -3.84 -24.83
N PRO A 81 14.91 -3.88 -25.61
CA PRO A 81 15.97 -4.85 -25.39
C PRO A 81 16.66 -4.50 -24.07
N LEU A 82 16.77 -5.49 -23.18
CA LEU A 82 17.72 -5.49 -22.07
C LEU A 82 19.16 -5.58 -22.62
#